data_AF-A0A4U2ZNV4-F1
#
_entry.id   AF-A0A4U2ZNV4-F1
#
_cell.length_a   1.000
_cell.length_b   1.000
_cell.length_c   1.000
_cell.angle_alpha   90.00
_cell.angle_beta   90.00
_cell.angle_gamma   90.00
#
_symmetry.space_group_name_H-M   'P 1'
#
loop_
_entity.id
_entity.type
_entity.pdbx_description
1 polymer ?
#
loop_
_entity_poly.entity_id
_entity_poly.type
_entity_poly.pdbx_seq_one_letter_code
_entity_poly.pdbx_strand_id
1 'polypeptide(L)' 'MKEMYEEITEVLKVLAHPVRLSLVKIMLAKGPINVTTMYETLQMPQSTISQHLSKLKATKVVTGTRKG' A
#
# COMPACT_ATOMS: atom_id res chain seq x y z
N MET A 1 14.44 -20.44 10.00
CA MET A 1 15.28 -19.50 9.22
C MET A 1 14.78 -19.33 7.79
N LYS A 2 14.46 -20.40 7.07
CA LYS A 2 13.89 -20.35 5.71
C LYS A 2 12.55 -19.60 5.62
N GLU A 3 11.63 -19.88 6.55
CA GLU A 3 10.28 -19.28 6.58
C GLU A 3 10.31 -17.74 6.73
N MET A 4 11.16 -17.21 7.61
CA MET A 4 11.33 -15.75 7.80
C MET A 4 11.76 -15.06 6.50
N TYR A 5 12.71 -15.64 5.75
CA TYR A 5 13.16 -15.05 4.49
C TYR A 5 12.09 -15.16 3.39
N GLU A 6 11.26 -16.19 3.40
CA GLU A 6 10.13 -16.34 2.49
C GLU A 6 9.08 -15.24 2.75
N GLU A 7 8.70 -15.00 4.01
CA GLU A 7 7.80 -13.91 4.40
C GLU A 7 8.35 -12.53 4.00
N ILE A 8 9.62 -12.26 4.31
CA ILE A 8 10.29 -11.01 3.91
C ILE A 8 10.28 -10.87 2.38
N THR A 9 10.54 -11.95 1.65
CA THR A 9 10.55 -11.94 0.18
C THR A 9 9.17 -11.60 -0.39
N GLU A 10 8.09 -12.11 0.19
CA GLU A 10 6.73 -11.77 -0.23
C GLU A 10 6.41 -10.28 -0.05
N VAL A 11 6.78 -9.73 1.11
CA VAL A 11 6.63 -8.29 1.39
C VAL A 11 7.45 -7.46 0.40
N LEU A 12 8.70 -7.83 0.14
CA LEU A 12 9.57 -7.13 -0.81
C LEU A 12 9.01 -7.18 -2.23
N LYS A 13 8.51 -8.34 -2.69
CA LYS A 13 7.86 -8.48 -4.01
C LYS A 13 6.64 -7.56 -4.13
N VAL A 14 5.88 -7.38 -3.05
CA VAL A 14 4.75 -6.46 -3.04
C VAL A 14 5.17 -5.00 -2.93
N LEU A 15 6.29 -4.69 -2.29
CA LEU A 15 6.80 -3.33 -2.25
C LEU A 15 7.46 -2.90 -3.56
N ALA A 16 7.99 -3.83 -4.36
CA ALA A 16 8.71 -3.57 -5.62
C ALA A 16 7.80 -3.07 -6.77
N HIS A 17 7.06 -1.98 -6.56
CA HIS A 17 6.34 -1.24 -7.59
C HIS A 17 6.32 0.25 -7.23
N PRO A 18 6.61 1.17 -8.17
CA PRO A 18 6.78 2.59 -7.87
C PRO A 18 5.54 3.18 -7.17
N VAL A 19 4.34 2.89 -7.66
CA VAL A 19 3.09 3.39 -7.04
C VAL A 19 2.89 2.86 -5.62
N ARG A 20 3.26 1.60 -5.34
CA ARG A 20 3.11 1.02 -3.99
C ARG A 20 4.10 1.65 -3.02
N LEU A 21 5.34 1.91 -3.45
CA LEU A 21 6.31 2.66 -2.66
C LEU A 21 5.84 4.10 -2.38
N SER A 22 5.28 4.78 -3.39
CA SER A 22 4.73 6.13 -3.20
C SER A 22 3.60 6.16 -2.17
N LEU A 23 2.68 5.19 -2.23
CA LEU A 23 1.59 5.06 -1.25
C LEU A 23 2.13 4.88 0.18
N VAL A 24 3.08 3.95 0.37
CA VAL A 24 3.72 3.72 1.67
C VAL A 24 4.45 4.97 2.16
N LYS A 25 5.21 5.64 1.28
CA LYS A 25 5.91 6.89 1.60
C LYS A 25 4.96 7.99 2.07
N ILE A 26 3.84 8.18 1.37
CA ILE A 26 2.85 9.19 1.75
C ILE A 26 2.24 8.86 3.12
N MET A 27 1.90 7.60 3.38
CA MET A 27 1.36 7.16 4.68
C MET A 27 2.37 7.32 5.82
N LEU A 28 3.65 7.03 5.58
CA LEU A 28 4.72 7.26 6.56
C LEU A 28 4.91 8.75 6.87
N ALA A 29 4.76 9.63 5.87
CA ALA A 29 4.95 11.06 6.04
C ALA A 29 3.73 11.78 6.66
N LYS A 30 2.50 11.35 6.31
CA LYS A 30 1.26 12.04 6.67
C LYS A 30 0.41 11.29 7.73
N GLY A 31 0.78 10.06 8.06
CA GLY A 31 -0.04 9.18 8.89
C GLY A 31 -1.19 8.52 8.11
N PRO A 32 -2.24 8.04 8.81
CA PRO A 32 -3.42 7.46 8.17
C PRO A 32 -4.12 8.48 7.27
N ILE A 33 -4.28 8.14 5.99
CA ILE A 33 -4.96 8.97 5.00
C ILE A 33 -6.06 8.17 4.30
N ASN A 34 -7.10 8.87 3.82
CA ASN A 34 -8.19 8.24 3.09
C ASN A 34 -7.80 8.01 1.60
N VAL A 35 -8.58 7.16 0.92
CA VAL A 35 -8.32 6.78 -0.49
C VAL A 35 -8.48 7.98 -1.43
N THR A 36 -9.38 8.91 -1.11
CA THR A 36 -9.62 10.13 -1.89
C THR A 36 -8.37 10.98 -2.01
N THR A 37 -7.76 11.31 -0.87
CA THR A 37 -6.51 12.07 -0.83
C THR A 37 -5.38 11.36 -1.56
N MET A 38 -5.34 10.02 -1.55
CA MET A 38 -4.30 9.26 -2.26
C MET A 38 -4.40 9.41 -3.78
N TYR A 39 -5.59 9.21 -4.35
CA TYR A 39 -5.75 9.24 -5.81
C TYR A 39 -5.63 10.66 -6.36
N GLU A 40 -6.04 11.67 -5.58
CA GLU A 40 -5.82 13.09 -5.90
C GLU A 40 -4.34 13.46 -5.85
N THR A 41 -3.61 13.03 -4.81
CA THR A 41 -2.17 13.32 -4.66
C THR A 41 -1.33 12.65 -5.74
N LEU A 42 -1.66 11.41 -6.10
CA LEU A 42 -0.90 10.64 -7.09
C LEU A 42 -1.38 10.89 -8.53
N GLN A 43 -2.48 11.64 -8.72
CA GLN A 43 -3.11 11.89 -10.02
C GLN A 43 -3.37 10.59 -10.80
N MET A 44 -3.88 9.57 -10.11
CA MET A 44 -4.20 8.26 -10.67
C MET A 44 -5.68 7.95 -10.48
N PRO A 45 -6.28 7.07 -11.29
CA PRO A 45 -7.65 6.64 -11.08
C PRO A 45 -7.83 5.97 -9.70
N GLN A 46 -8.96 6.23 -9.05
CA GLN A 46 -9.31 5.61 -7.77
C GLN A 46 -9.28 4.07 -7.84
N SER A 47 -9.70 3.48 -8.97
CA SER A 47 -9.66 2.03 -9.20
C SER A 47 -8.22 1.50 -9.16
N THR A 48 -7.27 2.22 -9.75
CA THR A 48 -5.84 1.86 -9.73
C THR A 48 -5.27 1.93 -8.32
N ILE A 49 -5.55 3.00 -7.58
CA ILE A 49 -5.13 3.12 -6.17
C ILE A 49 -5.76 1.99 -5.34
N SER A 50 -7.04 1.71 -5.53
CA SER A 50 -7.74 0.64 -4.81
C SER A 50 -7.11 -0.73 -5.08
N GLN A 51 -6.72 -1.01 -6.33
CA GLN A 51 -6.03 -2.25 -6.69
C GLN A 51 -4.65 -2.37 -6.00
N HIS A 52 -3.87 -1.29 -5.95
CA HIS A 52 -2.60 -1.27 -5.23
C HIS A 52 -2.78 -1.47 -3.73
N LEU A 53 -3.78 -0.81 -3.12
CA LEU A 53 -4.11 -0.97 -1.70
C LEU A 53 -4.55 -2.40 -1.37
N SER A 54 -5.34 -3.04 -2.22
CA SER A 54 -5.73 -4.45 -2.02
C SER A 54 -4.52 -5.38 -1.98
N LYS A 55 -3.53 -5.18 -2.86
CA LYS A 55 -2.27 -5.95 -2.85
C LYS A 55 -1.45 -5.70 -1.58
N LEU A 56 -1.34 -4.44 -1.16
CA LEU A 56 -0.61 -4.07 0.06
C LEU A 56 -1.28 -4.60 1.34
N LYS A 57 -2.62 -4.65 1.37
CA LYS A 57 -3.40 -5.24 2.48
C LYS A 57 -3.21 -6.75 2.56
N ALA A 58 -3.17 -7.43 1.42
CA ALA A 58 -2.98 -8.88 1.37
C ALA A 58 -1.66 -9.34 2.02
N THR A 59 -0.60 -8.52 1.92
CA THR A 59 0.70 -8.78 2.59
C THR A 59 0.86 -8.07 3.92
N LYS A 60 -0.22 -7.55 4.51
CA LYS A 60 -0.21 -6.85 5.81
C LYS A 60 0.72 -5.62 5.87
N VAL A 61 1.13 -5.08 4.73
CA VAL A 61 2.00 -3.88 4.64
C VAL A 61 1.21 -2.63 5.04
N VAL A 62 -0.08 -2.60 4.70
CA VAL A 62 -0.98 -1.52 5.11
C VAL A 62 -2.25 -2.12 5.72
N THR A 63 -2.85 -1.39 6.64
CA THR A 63 -4.18 -1.67 7.17
C THR A 63 -5.16 -0.60 6.71
N GLY A 64 -6.45 -0.85 6.82
CA GLY A 64 -7.45 0.15 6.50
C GLY A 64 -8.74 -0.10 7.25
N THR A 65 -9.37 0.99 7.72
CA THR A 65 -10.67 0.96 8.39
C THR A 65 -11.71 1.61 7.48
N ARG A 66 -12.93 1.09 7.50
CA ARG A 66 -14.08 1.72 6.83
C ARG A 66 -14.85 2.50 7.89
N LYS A 67 -14.95 3.81 7.69
CA LYS A 67 -15.90 4.67 8.41
C LYS A 67 -16.94 5.11 7.39
N GLY A 68 -18.18 4.71 7.61
CA GLY A 68 -19.33 5.08 6.79
C GLY A 68 -19.84 6.47 7.14
#